data_AF-A0A7S1EUY9-F1
#
_entry.id   AF-A0A7S1EUY9-F1
#
_cell.length_a   1.000
_cell.length_b   1.000
_cell.length_c   1.000
_cell.angle_alpha   90.00
_cell.angle_beta   90.00
_cell.angle_gamma   90.00
#
_symmetry.space_group_name_H-M   'P 1'
#
loop_
_entity.id
_entity.type
_entity.pdbx_description
1 polymer ?
#
loop_
_entity_poly.entity_id
_entity_poly.type
_entity_poly.pdbx_seq_one_letter_code
_entity_poly.pdbx_strand_id
1 'polypeptide(L)'
;GGRNGYGAKLANIFSEEFIVETADSARNKKYKQVFRKNMQDRKDPIVKEMGARAEDWTKISFRPDLQKFGSSFLDEDIVALMKKRVYDIAGVNPSVKVFLNGSRIPIKSFKDYMNLF
;
A
#
# COMPACT_ATOMS: atom_id res chain seq x y z
N GLY A 1 -6.74 8.77 -10.77
CA GLY A 1 -6.39 9.57 -9.58
C GLY A 1 -7.54 9.56 -8.57
N GLY A 2 -7.28 9.96 -7.33
CA GLY A 2 -8.30 10.08 -6.29
C GLY A 2 -9.21 11.29 -6.51
N ARG A 3 -10.51 11.15 -6.23
CA ARG A 3 -11.50 12.25 -6.37
C ARG A 3 -12.37 12.42 -5.12
N ASN A 4 -12.81 11.31 -4.54
CA ASN A 4 -13.90 11.30 -3.55
C ASN A 4 -13.44 10.98 -2.12
N GLY A 5 -12.14 10.79 -1.89
CA GLY A 5 -11.61 10.53 -0.54
C GLY A 5 -11.97 9.18 0.10
N TYR A 6 -12.63 8.26 -0.61
CA TYR A 6 -13.06 6.97 -0.06
C TYR A 6 -12.00 5.87 -0.06
N GLY A 7 -11.12 5.81 -1.07
CA GLY A 7 -10.32 4.62 -1.37
C GLY A 7 -9.57 4.02 -0.16
N ALA A 8 -8.83 4.84 0.58
CA ALA A 8 -8.11 4.39 1.76
C ALA A 8 -9.02 3.90 2.91
N LYS A 9 -10.20 4.52 3.08
CA LYS A 9 -11.16 4.10 4.10
C LYS A 9 -11.82 2.78 3.71
N LEU A 10 -12.18 2.61 2.44
CA LEU A 10 -12.72 1.34 1.94
C LEU A 10 -11.74 0.18 2.17
N ALA A 11 -10.44 0.38 1.85
CA ALA A 11 -9.43 -0.62 2.15
C ALA A 11 -9.38 -0.98 3.65
N ASN A 12 -9.50 0.00 4.54
CA ASN A 12 -9.53 -0.21 5.99
C ASN A 12 -10.80 -0.94 6.46
N ILE A 13 -11.98 -0.52 5.97
CA ILE A 13 -13.27 -1.15 6.28
C ILE A 13 -13.29 -2.62 5.86
N PHE A 14 -12.67 -2.97 4.73
CA PHE A 14 -12.56 -4.36 4.26
C PHE A 14 -11.31 -5.10 4.78
N SER A 15 -10.70 -4.63 5.87
CA SER A 15 -9.53 -5.28 6.49
C SER A 15 -9.79 -5.71 7.93
N GLU A 16 -9.22 -6.85 8.31
CA GLU A 16 -9.16 -7.29 9.71
C GLU A 16 -8.17 -6.43 10.51
N GLU A 17 -7.06 -6.04 9.87
CA GLU A 17 -6.04 -5.14 10.39
C GLU A 17 -5.57 -4.19 9.29
N PHE A 18 -5.46 -2.91 9.60
CA PHE A 18 -4.96 -1.87 8.72
C PHE A 18 -4.02 -0.94 9.49
N ILE A 19 -2.80 -0.77 9.00
CA ILE A 19 -1.73 -0.04 9.67
C ILE A 19 -1.28 1.09 8.77
N VAL A 20 -1.32 2.30 9.32
CA VAL A 20 -0.73 3.49 8.71
C VAL A 20 0.57 3.78 9.44
N GLU A 21 1.68 3.79 8.71
CA GLU A 21 2.96 4.28 9.20
C GLU A 21 3.45 5.41 8.30
N THR A 22 3.94 6.49 8.89
CA THR A 22 4.52 7.59 8.12
C THR A 22 5.63 8.28 8.89
N ALA A 23 6.63 8.77 8.16
CA ALA A 23 7.71 9.61 8.66
C ALA A 23 7.59 11.01 8.07
N ASP A 24 7.77 12.03 8.90
CA ASP A 24 7.73 13.44 8.55
C ASP A 24 8.98 14.14 9.12
N SER A 25 9.98 14.33 8.25
CA SER A 25 11.29 14.88 8.56
C SER A 25 11.22 16.34 8.99
N ALA A 26 10.26 17.12 8.46
CA ALA A 26 10.07 18.52 8.85
C ALA A 26 9.63 18.65 10.30
N ARG A 27 8.87 17.66 10.82
CA ARG A 27 8.44 17.59 12.22
C ARG A 27 9.33 16.69 13.08
N ASN A 28 10.33 16.05 12.49
CA ASN A 28 11.15 14.99 13.10
C ASN A 28 10.33 13.88 13.77
N LYS A 29 9.16 13.52 13.23
CA LYS A 29 8.23 12.56 13.85
C LYS A 29 7.87 11.39 12.96
N LYS A 30 7.86 10.20 13.57
CA LYS A 30 7.31 8.98 13.01
C LYS A 30 5.99 8.64 13.69
N TYR A 31 4.97 8.42 12.87
CA TYR A 31 3.62 8.08 13.29
C TYR A 31 3.30 6.63 12.92
N LYS A 32 2.66 5.89 13.82
CA LYS A 32 2.06 4.59 13.55
C LYS A 32 0.68 4.50 14.17
N GLN A 33 -0.34 4.17 13.38
CA GLN A 33 -1.68 3.88 13.88
C GLN A 33 -2.20 2.55 13.33
N VAL A 34 -2.81 1.77 14.21
CA VAL A 34 -3.39 0.46 13.89
C VAL A 34 -4.90 0.54 14.02
N PHE A 35 -5.59 0.06 13.00
CA PHE A 35 -7.02 -0.14 12.95
C PHE A 35 -7.29 -1.64 12.86
N ARG A 36 -8.36 -2.10 13.51
CA ARG A 36 -8.80 -3.49 13.51
C ARG A 36 -10.30 -3.59 13.35
N LYS A 37 -10.77 -4.80 13.06
CA LYS A 37 -12.20 -5.14 12.99
C LYS A 37 -12.94 -4.19 12.04
N ASN A 38 -12.54 -4.17 10.76
CA ASN A 38 -13.23 -3.40 9.73
C ASN A 38 -13.32 -1.90 10.07
N MET A 39 -12.20 -1.33 10.55
CA MET A 39 -12.07 0.07 11.00
C MET A 39 -12.84 0.43 12.29
N GLN A 40 -13.51 -0.52 12.96
CA GLN A 40 -14.28 -0.25 14.18
C GLN A 40 -13.41 -0.04 15.43
N ASP A 41 -12.25 -0.71 15.50
CA ASP A 41 -11.29 -0.56 16.59
C ASP A 41 -10.11 0.28 16.11
N ARG A 42 -10.06 1.53 16.55
CA ARG A 42 -8.96 2.46 16.27
C ARG A 42 -8.06 2.55 17.50
N LYS A 43 -6.84 2.03 17.41
CA LYS A 43 -5.84 2.22 18.48
C LYS A 43 -5.28 3.62 18.47
N ASP A 44 -4.89 4.08 19.65
CA ASP A 44 -4.15 5.33 19.79
C ASP A 44 -2.87 5.28 18.97
N PRO A 45 -2.51 6.40 18.32
CA PRO A 45 -1.30 6.46 17.53
C PRO A 45 -0.07 6.43 18.42
N ILE A 46 0.95 5.71 17.97
CA ILE A 46 2.29 5.77 18.53
C ILE A 46 3.06 6.81 17.73
N VAL A 47 3.48 7.88 18.40
CA VAL A 47 4.31 8.94 17.83
C VAL A 47 5.68 8.90 18.48
N LYS A 48 6.74 8.84 17.66
CA LYS A 48 8.14 8.81 18.12
C LYS A 48 8.96 9.84 17.38
N GLU A 49 9.99 10.36 18.04
CA GLU A 49 11.02 11.14 17.37
C GLU A 49 11.76 10.28 16.34
N MET A 50 12.24 10.93 15.28
CA MET A 50 13.06 10.30 14.26
C MET A 50 14.54 10.61 14.46
N GLY A 51 15.41 9.85 13.79
CA GLY A 51 16.84 10.12 13.76
C GLY A 51 17.19 11.32 12.88
N ALA A 52 18.35 11.95 13.14
CA ALA A 52 18.79 13.23 12.55
C ALA A 52 18.95 13.29 11.01
N ARG A 53 18.57 12.23 10.27
CA ARG A 53 18.62 12.13 8.79
C ARG A 53 17.53 11.22 8.23
N ALA A 54 16.40 11.07 8.95
CA ALA A 54 15.31 10.24 8.47
C ALA A 54 14.64 10.87 7.24
N GLU A 55 14.34 10.04 6.23
CA GLU A 55 13.62 10.46 5.03
C GLU A 55 12.10 10.38 5.23
N ASP A 56 11.36 11.16 4.44
CA ASP A 56 9.90 11.11 4.39
C ASP A 56 9.43 9.84 3.67
N TRP A 57 8.45 9.17 4.25
CA TRP A 57 7.81 8.02 3.62
C TRP A 57 6.44 7.76 4.23
N THR A 58 5.60 7.07 3.47
CA THR A 58 4.35 6.51 3.95
C THR A 58 4.29 5.03 3.59
N LYS A 59 3.93 4.21 4.56
CA LYS A 59 3.73 2.77 4.41
C LYS A 59 2.33 2.41 4.88
N ILE A 60 1.60 1.75 4.02
CA ILE A 60 0.32 1.12 4.33
C ILE A 60 0.54 -0.37 4.40
N SER A 61 0.07 -1.01 5.45
CA SER A 61 0.07 -2.47 5.59
C SER A 61 -1.32 -2.91 6.02
N PHE A 62 -1.91 -3.88 5.34
CA PHE A 62 -3.25 -4.31 5.64
C PHE A 62 -3.41 -5.81 5.44
N ARG A 63 -4.29 -6.41 6.22
CA ARG A 63 -4.74 -7.79 6.09
C ARG A 63 -6.22 -7.76 5.71
N PRO A 64 -6.57 -8.08 4.46
CA PRO A 64 -7.97 -8.12 4.02
C PRO A 64 -8.80 -9.06 4.88
N ASP A 65 -10.06 -8.70 5.10
CA ASP A 65 -11.07 -9.58 5.65
C ASP A 65 -11.61 -10.47 4.54
N LEU A 66 -10.90 -11.58 4.28
CA LEU A 66 -11.20 -12.48 3.16
C LEU A 66 -12.58 -13.13 3.28
N GLN A 67 -13.09 -13.31 4.52
CA GLN A 67 -14.43 -13.86 4.74
C GLN A 67 -15.51 -12.99 4.10
N LYS A 68 -15.36 -11.65 4.12
CA LYS A 68 -16.28 -10.73 3.43
C LYS A 68 -16.26 -10.87 1.91
N PHE A 69 -15.21 -11.47 1.36
CA PHE A 69 -15.07 -11.75 -0.06
C PHE A 69 -15.38 -13.22 -0.41
N GLY A 70 -15.89 -14.00 0.54
CA GLY A 70 -16.19 -15.42 0.32
C GLY A 70 -14.94 -16.29 0.11
N SER A 71 -13.77 -15.83 0.56
CA SER A 71 -12.51 -16.56 0.44
C SER A 71 -11.86 -16.79 1.81
N SER A 72 -11.01 -17.81 1.90
CA SER A 72 -10.17 -18.11 3.07
C SER A 72 -8.69 -17.78 2.85
N PHE A 73 -8.25 -17.61 1.60
CA PHE A 73 -6.88 -17.26 1.24
C PHE A 73 -6.83 -16.47 -0.07
N LEU A 74 -5.67 -15.91 -0.40
CA LEU A 74 -5.45 -15.29 -1.71
C LEU A 74 -4.95 -16.39 -2.66
N ASP A 75 -5.82 -16.83 -3.56
CA ASP A 75 -5.48 -17.82 -4.59
C ASP A 75 -4.53 -17.26 -5.66
N GLU A 76 -4.05 -18.14 -6.53
CA GLU A 76 -3.09 -17.79 -7.57
C GLU A 76 -3.62 -16.76 -8.56
N ASP A 77 -4.92 -16.80 -8.89
CA ASP A 77 -5.56 -15.90 -9.83
C ASP A 77 -5.64 -14.47 -9.28
N ILE A 78 -6.09 -14.31 -8.03
CA ILE A 78 -6.14 -13.02 -7.36
C ILE A 78 -4.72 -12.46 -7.16
N VAL A 79 -3.78 -13.33 -6.78
CA VAL A 79 -2.37 -12.92 -6.65
C VAL A 79 -1.80 -12.49 -8.00
N ALA A 80 -2.07 -13.22 -9.09
CA ALA A 80 -1.64 -12.86 -10.44
C ALA A 80 -2.23 -11.52 -10.88
N LEU A 81 -3.51 -11.27 -10.60
CA LEU A 81 -4.18 -10.00 -10.90
C LEU A 81 -3.57 -8.84 -10.10
N MET A 82 -3.30 -9.03 -8.82
CA MET A 82 -2.62 -8.03 -7.98
C MET A 82 -1.19 -7.74 -8.49
N LYS A 83 -0.42 -8.79 -8.83
CA LYS A 83 0.92 -8.65 -9.42
C LYS A 83 0.85 -7.85 -10.72
N LYS A 84 -0.04 -8.21 -11.64
CA LYS A 84 -0.27 -7.48 -12.89
C LYS A 84 -0.59 -6.02 -12.62
N ARG A 85 -1.40 -5.72 -11.60
CA ARG A 85 -1.70 -4.33 -11.24
C ARG A 85 -0.47 -3.53 -10.78
N VAL A 86 0.52 -4.16 -10.13
CA VAL A 86 1.78 -3.51 -9.79
C VAL A 86 2.61 -3.21 -11.06
N TYR A 87 2.61 -4.10 -12.05
CA TYR A 87 3.24 -3.87 -13.35
C TYR A 87 2.56 -2.72 -14.11
N ASP A 88 1.23 -2.62 -14.08
CA ASP A 88 0.51 -1.48 -14.66
C ASP A 88 0.99 -0.16 -14.08
N ILE A 89 1.17 -0.09 -12.75
CA ILE A 89 1.65 1.13 -12.07
C ILE A 89 3.04 1.52 -12.57
N ALA A 90 3.94 0.54 -12.79
CA ALA A 90 5.26 0.80 -13.36
C ALA A 90 5.17 1.30 -14.82
N GLY A 91 4.27 0.74 -15.62
CA GLY A 91 4.07 1.12 -17.02
C GLY A 91 3.50 2.52 -17.22
N VAL A 92 2.55 2.94 -16.38
CA VAL A 92 1.88 4.25 -16.51
C VAL A 92 2.58 5.37 -15.74
N ASN A 93 3.63 5.08 -14.95
CA ASN A 93 4.41 6.06 -14.20
C ASN A 93 5.93 5.88 -14.43
N PRO A 94 6.46 6.22 -15.62
CA PRO A 94 7.84 5.91 -16.02
C PRO A 94 8.92 6.60 -15.16
N SER A 95 8.59 7.67 -14.44
CA SER A 95 9.51 8.35 -13.52
C SER A 95 9.66 7.67 -12.17
N VAL A 96 8.80 6.68 -11.84
CA VAL A 96 8.76 6.03 -10.53
C VAL A 96 9.41 4.65 -10.62
N LYS A 97 10.36 4.37 -9.73
CA LYS A 97 10.95 3.03 -9.58
C LYS A 97 10.01 2.17 -8.74
N VAL A 98 9.40 1.16 -9.35
CA VAL A 98 8.46 0.25 -8.69
C VAL A 98 9.15 -1.08 -8.32
N PHE A 99 8.87 -1.56 -7.12
CA PHE A 99 9.38 -2.83 -6.59
C PHE A 99 8.22 -3.73 -6.17
N LEU A 100 8.33 -5.02 -6.45
CA LEU A 100 7.41 -6.06 -6.04
C LEU A 100 8.20 -7.13 -5.29
N ASN A 101 7.85 -7.40 -4.03
CA ASN A 101 8.52 -8.37 -3.16
C ASN A 101 10.06 -8.19 -3.10
N GLY A 102 10.52 -6.92 -3.10
CA GLY A 102 11.94 -6.57 -3.08
C GLY A 102 12.63 -6.54 -4.45
N SER A 103 12.00 -7.07 -5.50
CA SER A 103 12.55 -7.06 -6.86
C SER A 103 12.05 -5.85 -7.66
N ARG A 104 12.96 -5.16 -8.34
CA ARG A 104 12.62 -4.02 -9.20
C ARG A 104 11.94 -4.50 -10.48
N ILE A 105 10.82 -3.87 -10.86
CA ILE A 105 10.17 -4.11 -12.15
C ILE A 105 10.94 -3.37 -13.25
N PRO A 106 11.45 -4.05 -14.30
CA PRO A 106 12.35 -3.46 -15.30
C PRO A 106 11.62 -2.73 -16.43
N ILE A 107 10.56 -1.97 -16.12
CA ILE A 107 9.80 -1.17 -17.11
C ILE A 107 10.25 0.28 -17.01
N LYS A 108 10.68 0.89 -18.12
CA LYS A 108 11.17 2.28 -18.16
C LYS A 108 10.25 3.21 -18.94
N SER A 109 9.37 2.66 -19.76
CA SER A 109 8.42 3.40 -20.58
C SER A 109 7.10 2.64 -20.73
N PHE A 110 6.05 3.36 -21.12
CA PHE A 110 4.78 2.72 -21.48
C PHE A 110 4.93 1.74 -22.66
N LYS A 111 5.86 2.02 -23.59
CA LYS A 111 6.19 1.10 -24.70
C LYS A 111 6.76 -0.22 -24.19
N ASP A 112 7.68 -0.17 -23.21
CA ASP A 112 8.23 -1.39 -22.61
C ASP A 112 7.13 -2.22 -21.93
N TYR A 113 6.18 -1.55 -21.25
CA TYR A 113 5.02 -2.21 -20.66
C TYR A 113 4.13 -2.88 -21.72
N MET A 114 3.85 -2.21 -22.83
CA MET A 114 3.05 -2.78 -23.92
C MET A 114 3.70 -4.02 -24.53
N ASN A 115 5.03 -4.08 -24.62
CA ASN A 115 5.77 -5.23 -25.16
C ASN A 115 5.73 -6.49 -24.26
N LEU A 116 5.12 -6.42 -23.06
CA LEU A 116 4.92 -7.59 -22.20
C LEU A 116 3.70 -8.44 -22.62
N PHE A 117 2.88 -7.92 -23.54
CA PHE A 117 1.66 -8.52 -24.06
C PHE A 117 1.71 -8.58 -25.59
#